data_AF-D3ADF8-F1
#
_entry.id   AF-D3ADF8-F1
#
_cell.length_a   1.000
_cell.length_b   1.000
_cell.length_c   1.000
_cell.angle_alpha   90.00
_cell.angle_beta   90.00
_cell.angle_gamma   90.00
#
_symmetry.space_group_name_H-M   'P 1'
#
loop_
_entity.id
_entity.type
_entity.pdbx_description
1 polymer ?
#
loop_
_entity_poly.entity_id
_entity_poly.type
_entity_poly.pdbx_seq_one_letter_code
_entity_poly.pdbx_strand_id
1 'polypeptide(L)'
;MISSIKTPFNKTSGEYQISFVLDENAENLAIGIKIGSDDDNLSKANISEAIMDGKKLAIKNGLIELEGGHNEGEKNIIRVRLEEKTRKTLEVRAYAKC
;
A
#
# COMPACT_ATOMS: atom_id res chain seq x y z
N MET A 1 7.79 -4.03 11.17
CA MET A 1 8.05 -2.82 10.33
C MET A 1 8.05 -3.25 8.85
N ILE A 2 8.03 -2.30 7.90
CA ILE A 2 8.21 -2.62 6.47
C ILE A 2 9.41 -1.88 5.89
N SER A 3 10.12 -2.55 4.99
CA SER A 3 11.29 -2.01 4.30
C SER A 3 11.24 -2.28 2.80
N SER A 4 12.27 -1.83 2.08
CA SER A 4 12.43 -2.05 0.63
C SER A 4 11.23 -1.61 -0.22
N ILE A 5 10.56 -0.54 0.22
CA ILE A 5 9.32 -0.04 -0.38
C ILE A 5 9.60 0.48 -1.79
N LYS A 6 8.80 0.01 -2.77
CA LYS A 6 8.79 0.51 -4.14
C LYS A 6 7.35 0.72 -4.59
N THR A 7 7.12 1.82 -5.29
CA THR A 7 5.78 2.24 -5.74
C THR A 7 5.75 2.62 -7.24
N PRO A 8 6.26 1.78 -8.16
CA PRO A 8 6.17 2.07 -9.59
C PRO A 8 4.71 2.30 -10.04
N PHE A 9 4.53 3.34 -10.87
CA PHE A 9 3.24 3.69 -11.45
C PHE A 9 3.17 3.18 -12.90
N ASN A 10 2.15 2.37 -13.18
CA ASN A 10 1.84 1.93 -14.54
C ASN A 10 0.93 2.97 -15.21
N LYS A 11 1.48 3.74 -16.15
CA LYS A 11 0.73 4.76 -16.90
C LYS A 11 -0.39 4.20 -17.77
N THR A 12 -0.27 2.95 -18.22
CA THR A 12 -1.25 2.32 -19.11
C THR A 12 -2.49 1.88 -18.34
N SER A 13 -2.32 1.27 -17.17
CA SER A 13 -3.45 0.80 -16.34
C SER A 13 -3.92 1.82 -15.29
N GLY A 14 -3.13 2.85 -15.03
CA GLY A 14 -3.39 3.85 -13.98
C GLY A 14 -3.21 3.31 -12.57
N GLU A 15 -2.44 2.24 -12.39
CA GLU A 15 -2.25 1.55 -11.11
C GLU A 15 -0.84 1.76 -10.57
N TYR A 16 -0.73 1.85 -9.26
CA TYR A 16 0.54 1.71 -8.55
C TYR A 16 0.74 0.25 -8.18
N GLN A 17 1.93 -0.27 -8.40
CA GLN A 17 2.35 -1.51 -7.78
C GLN A 17 3.18 -1.15 -6.55
N ILE A 18 2.65 -1.45 -5.37
CA ILE A 18 3.33 -1.26 -4.10
C ILE A 18 3.98 -2.59 -3.73
N SER A 19 5.30 -2.61 -3.59
CA SER A 19 6.02 -3.77 -3.08
C SER A 19 6.85 -3.40 -1.85
N PHE A 20 6.84 -4.25 -0.84
CA PHE A 20 7.59 -4.06 0.39
C PHE A 20 8.00 -5.43 0.97
N VAL A 21 8.96 -5.41 1.89
CA VAL A 21 9.38 -6.57 2.68
C VAL A 21 8.99 -6.34 4.13
N LEU A 22 8.54 -7.38 4.81
CA LEU A 22 8.31 -7.33 6.26
C LEU A 22 9.61 -7.57 7.01
N ASP A 23 9.88 -6.70 7.97
CA ASP A 23 11.08 -6.79 8.80
C ASP A 23 10.86 -7.68 10.05
N GLU A 24 9.62 -8.10 10.30
CA GLU A 24 9.23 -8.99 11.41
C GLU A 24 7.94 -9.72 11.04
N ASN A 25 7.67 -10.85 11.69
CA ASN A 25 6.40 -11.56 11.54
C ASN A 25 5.23 -10.69 12.04
N ALA A 26 4.14 -10.67 11.29
CA ALA A 26 2.95 -9.92 11.67
C ALA A 26 1.69 -10.68 11.27
N GLU A 27 0.69 -10.66 12.13
CA GLU A 27 -0.66 -11.06 11.79
C GLU A 27 -1.49 -9.82 11.44
N ASN A 28 -2.36 -9.94 10.45
CA ASN A 28 -3.34 -8.93 10.06
C ASN A 28 -2.75 -7.53 9.90
N LEU A 29 -2.18 -7.26 8.73
CA LEU A 29 -1.56 -5.97 8.42
C LEU A 29 -2.60 -4.98 7.87
N ALA A 30 -2.42 -3.71 8.21
CA ALA A 30 -3.09 -2.60 7.56
C ALA A 30 -2.06 -1.71 6.87
N ILE A 31 -2.26 -1.44 5.58
CA ILE A 31 -1.36 -0.60 4.78
C ILE A 31 -2.03 0.75 4.52
N GLY A 32 -1.38 1.80 4.99
CA GLY A 32 -1.76 3.19 4.70
C GLY A 32 -0.93 3.77 3.56
N ILE A 33 -1.57 4.50 2.68
CA ILE A 33 -0.93 5.23 1.59
C ILE A 33 -1.17 6.73 1.82
N LYS A 34 -0.09 7.50 1.79
CA LYS A 34 -0.14 8.96 1.80
C LYS A 34 0.42 9.50 0.48
N ILE A 35 -0.15 10.60 0.03
CA ILE A 35 0.32 11.35 -1.12
C ILE A 35 1.29 12.43 -0.60
N GLY A 36 2.54 12.33 -1.04
CA GLY A 36 3.54 13.37 -0.88
C GLY A 36 3.25 14.54 -1.82
N SER A 37 3.26 15.75 -1.25
CA SER A 37 3.24 17.01 -1.99
C SER A 37 4.59 17.72 -1.79
N ASP A 38 4.93 18.63 -2.70
CA ASP A 38 6.21 19.38 -2.65
C ASP A 38 6.39 20.21 -1.35
N ASP A 39 5.31 20.55 -0.66
CA ASP A 39 5.31 21.33 0.60
C ASP A 39 5.39 20.48 1.88
N ASP A 40 5.98 19.28 1.83
CA ASP A 40 6.05 18.31 2.95
C ASP A 40 4.70 17.87 3.55
N ASN A 41 3.58 18.34 2.99
CA ASN A 41 2.26 18.09 3.53
C ASN A 41 1.73 16.74 3.04
N LEU A 42 1.77 15.73 3.91
CA LEU A 42 1.31 14.37 3.61
C LEU A 42 -0.21 14.27 3.81
N SER A 43 -0.96 14.09 2.72
CA SER A 43 -2.41 13.83 2.76
C SER A 43 -2.69 12.33 2.63
N LYS A 44 -3.79 11.84 3.21
CA LYS A 44 -4.23 10.45 3.00
C LYS A 44 -4.67 10.27 1.55
N ALA A 45 -4.23 9.19 0.92
CA ALA A 45 -4.67 8.83 -0.42
C ALA A 45 -6.09 8.28 -0.39
N ASN A 46 -6.92 8.63 -1.38
CA ASN A 46 -8.22 7.99 -1.57
C ASN A 46 -8.03 6.75 -2.44
N ILE A 47 -8.19 5.57 -1.83
CA ILE A 47 -7.92 4.29 -2.48
C ILE A 47 -9.23 3.75 -3.04
N SER A 48 -9.30 3.61 -4.36
CA SER A 48 -10.50 3.07 -5.03
C SER A 48 -10.45 1.55 -5.19
N GLU A 49 -9.26 0.98 -5.36
CA GLU A 49 -9.09 -0.46 -5.52
C GLU A 49 -7.73 -0.92 -5.00
N ALA A 50 -7.70 -2.09 -4.36
CA ALA A 50 -6.48 -2.76 -3.93
C ALA A 50 -6.61 -4.27 -4.22
N ILE A 51 -5.59 -4.84 -4.86
CA ILE A 51 -5.55 -6.24 -5.28
C ILE A 51 -4.20 -6.84 -4.93
N MET A 52 -4.20 -8.03 -4.32
CA MET A 52 -3.01 -8.84 -4.10
C MET A 52 -3.30 -10.27 -4.54
N ASP A 53 -2.37 -10.87 -5.27
CA ASP A 53 -2.48 -12.24 -5.81
C ASP A 53 -3.81 -12.51 -6.54
N GLY A 54 -4.32 -11.50 -7.26
CA GLY A 54 -5.58 -11.57 -8.01
C GLY A 54 -6.84 -11.44 -7.16
N LYS A 55 -6.74 -11.28 -5.83
CA LYS A 55 -7.87 -11.08 -4.92
C LYS A 55 -8.00 -9.61 -4.53
N LYS A 56 -9.24 -9.12 -4.48
CA LYS A 56 -9.52 -7.77 -3.95
C LYS A 56 -9.30 -7.76 -2.44
N LEU A 57 -8.58 -6.76 -1.96
CA LEU A 57 -8.37 -6.50 -0.55
C LEU A 57 -9.44 -5.57 -0.01
N ALA A 58 -9.77 -5.72 1.27
CA ALA A 58 -10.68 -4.79 1.94
C ALA A 58 -10.00 -3.44 2.15
N ILE A 59 -10.76 -2.36 1.95
CA ILE A 59 -10.31 -1.00 2.22
C ILE A 59 -11.23 -0.42 3.30
N LYS A 60 -10.67 -0.10 4.47
CA LYS A 60 -11.41 0.48 5.61
C LYS A 60 -10.67 1.70 6.15
N ASN A 61 -11.38 2.82 6.31
CA ASN A 61 -10.82 4.07 6.83
C ASN A 61 -9.56 4.58 6.08
N GLY A 62 -9.46 4.30 4.78
CA GLY A 62 -8.31 4.64 3.94
C GLY A 62 -7.08 3.74 4.14
N LEU A 63 -7.25 2.59 4.79
CA LEU A 63 -6.23 1.55 4.94
C LEU A 63 -6.63 0.30 4.18
N ILE A 64 -5.66 -0.36 3.54
CA ILE A 64 -5.82 -1.65 2.88
C ILE A 64 -5.56 -2.74 3.92
N GLU A 65 -6.49 -3.66 4.10
CA GLU A 65 -6.35 -4.77 5.03
C GLU A 65 -5.75 -5.99 4.32
N LEU A 66 -4.65 -6.52 4.86
CA LEU A 66 -4.11 -7.83 4.52
C LEU A 66 -4.34 -8.75 5.71
N GLU A 67 -5.32 -9.64 5.56
CA GLU A 67 -5.68 -10.61 6.59
C GLU A 67 -4.77 -11.84 6.52
N GLY A 68 -4.47 -12.41 7.67
CA GLY A 68 -3.62 -13.59 7.82
C GLY A 68 -2.22 -13.29 8.34
N GLY A 69 -1.42 -14.35 8.46
CA GLY A 69 -0.03 -14.27 8.90
C GLY A 69 0.90 -13.95 7.74
N HIS A 70 1.79 -12.99 7.95
CA HIS A 70 2.84 -12.61 7.03
C HIS A 70 4.20 -12.71 7.72
N ASN A 71 5.18 -13.28 7.02
CA ASN A 71 6.45 -13.65 7.63
C ASN A 71 7.53 -12.60 7.42
N GLU A 72 8.49 -12.55 8.35
CA GLU A 72 9.73 -11.79 8.17
C GLU A 72 10.44 -12.20 6.86
N GLY A 73 10.93 -11.20 6.12
CA GLY A 73 11.59 -11.39 4.84
C GLY A 73 10.63 -11.62 3.66
N GLU A 74 9.32 -11.77 3.93
CA GLU A 74 8.33 -11.97 2.88
C GLU A 74 8.12 -10.70 2.06
N LYS A 75 8.25 -10.85 0.74
CA LYS A 75 7.97 -9.78 -0.21
C LYS A 75 6.50 -9.76 -0.57
N ASN A 76 5.83 -8.68 -0.18
CA ASN A 76 4.42 -8.45 -0.46
C ASN A 76 4.28 -7.51 -1.66
N ILE A 77 3.31 -7.77 -2.54
CA ILE A 77 3.04 -6.96 -3.74
C ILE A 77 1.54 -6.69 -3.87
N ILE A 78 1.16 -5.42 -3.79
CA ILE A 78 -0.22 -4.96 -3.90
C ILE A 78 -0.34 -4.04 -5.11
N ARG A 79 -1.34 -4.29 -5.95
CA ARG A 79 -1.76 -3.36 -7.02
C ARG A 79 -2.84 -2.46 -6.48
N VAL A 80 -2.64 -1.15 -6.61
CA VAL A 80 -3.50 -0.14 -6.02
C VAL A 80 -3.90 0.89 -7.07
N ARG A 81 -5.19 1.21 -7.13
CA ARG A 81 -5.70 2.36 -7.86
C ARG A 81 -6.14 3.43 -6.86
N LEU A 82 -5.70 4.66 -7.12
CA LEU A 82 -6.13 5.83 -6.37
C LEU A 82 -7.28 6.52 -7.11
N GLU A 83 -8.11 7.29 -6.42
CA GLU A 83 -9.12 8.14 -7.07
C GLU A 83 -8.46 9.30 -7.84
N GLU A 84 -7.28 9.75 -7.39
CA GLU A 84 -6.51 10.79 -8.06
C GLU A 84 -6.03 10.30 -9.44
N LYS A 85 -6.45 11.02 -10.49
CA LYS A 85 -6.15 10.67 -11.88
C LYS A 85 -4.73 11.02 -12.34
N THR A 86 -3.96 11.74 -11.52
CA THR A 86 -2.60 12.16 -11.85
C THR A 86 -1.58 11.36 -11.03
N ARG A 87 -0.40 11.14 -11.60
CA ARG A 87 0.69 10.50 -10.88
C ARG A 87 1.11 11.38 -9.70
N LYS A 88 1.29 10.75 -8.54
CA LYS A 88 1.73 11.35 -7.28
C LYS A 88 2.86 10.54 -6.67
N THR A 89 3.67 11.20 -5.85
CA THR A 89 4.64 10.51 -4.99
C THR A 89 3.89 9.88 -3.83
N LEU A 90 4.16 8.60 -3.55
CA LEU A 90 3.48 7.86 -2.50
C LEU A 90 4.43 7.54 -1.37
N GLU A 91 3.96 7.76 -0.14
CA GLU A 91 4.55 7.20 1.07
C GLU A 91 3.66 6.05 1.55
N VAL A 92 4.29 4.92 1.88
CA VAL A 92 3.58 3.70 2.31
C VAL A 92 3.97 3.40 3.73
N ARG A 93 2.97 3.12 4.57
CA ARG A 93 3.16 2.71 5.96
C ARG A 93 2.39 1.43 6.24
N ALA A 94 2.97 0.56 7.06
CA ALA A 94 2.29 -0.61 7.57
C ALA A 94 2.00 -0.46 9.07
N TYR A 95 0.86 -1.01 9.47
CA TYR A 95 0.40 -1.07 10.85
C TYR A 95 0.01 -2.52 11.13
N ALA A 96 0.61 -3.13 12.15
CA ALA A 96 0.11 -4.41 12.64
C ALA A 96 -1.22 -4.17 13.37
N LYS A 97 -2.24 -4.96 13.06
CA LYS A 97 -3.42 -5.05 13.93
C LYS A 97 -3.12 -6.08 15.01
N CYS A 98 -2.76 -5.58 16.19
CA CYS A 98 -2.75 -6.38 17.41
C CYS A 98 -4.14 -6.95 17.70
#